data_AF-A0AAU7ZA23-F1
#
_entry.id   AF-A0AAU7ZA23-F1
#
_cell.length_a   1.000
_cell.length_b   1.000
_cell.length_c   1.000
_cell.angle_alpha   90.00
_cell.angle_beta   90.00
_cell.angle_gamma   90.00
#
_symmetry.space_group_name_H-M   'P 1'
#
loop_
_entity.id
_entity.type
_entity.pdbx_description
1 polymer ?
#
loop_
_entity_poly.entity_id
_entity_poly.type
_entity_poly.pdbx_seq_one_letter_code
_entity_poly.pdbx_strand_id
1 'polypeptide(L)'
;MEQRTPTLRSVAWLWFGISIAVLAVGFRQAIFLVPTDAAQGNVGRIFYYHVPIAMLSLIFPYINFVASLFYLYWRHREPLKALAADALALSTAEVTVVYSSICLLTGMLWGRATWGIWWTWDPRLTSMLLLWLLYVSYLMLRRFSSTGQTHTLAAVLSVFAAVDVPIVYMSIRWWRTQHPAPVFGGGPDSGIDPSMLPAFYWNLAGWTVWGICIVLFRFALERRRQLAEQEAALQAIEASLEIPQ
;
A
#
# COMPACT_ATOMS: atom_id res chain seq x y z
N MET A 1 -2.75 -33.38 -5.71
CA MET A 1 -2.53 -32.47 -6.86
C MET A 1 -3.86 -31.85 -7.25
N GLU A 2 -4.23 -30.77 -6.56
CA GLU A 2 -5.51 -30.09 -6.77
C GLU A 2 -5.53 -29.41 -8.14
N GLN A 3 -6.49 -29.80 -8.98
CA GLN A 3 -6.70 -29.23 -10.30
C GLN A 3 -6.95 -27.72 -10.14
N ARG A 4 -5.98 -26.88 -10.52
CA ARG A 4 -6.17 -25.43 -10.62
C ARG A 4 -7.39 -25.18 -11.50
N THR A 5 -8.45 -24.62 -10.94
CA THR A 5 -9.60 -24.20 -11.75
C THR A 5 -9.12 -23.15 -12.76
N PRO A 6 -9.22 -23.40 -14.08
CA PRO A 6 -8.69 -22.51 -15.11
C PRO A 6 -9.31 -21.11 -15.04
N THR A 7 -10.48 -20.98 -14.42
CA THR A 7 -11.23 -19.75 -14.18
C THR A 7 -10.45 -18.74 -13.32
N LEU A 8 -9.81 -19.17 -12.22
CA LEU A 8 -9.15 -18.24 -11.29
C LEU A 8 -7.91 -17.58 -11.92
N ARG A 9 -7.18 -18.35 -12.74
CA ARG A 9 -6.02 -17.86 -13.49
C ARG A 9 -6.46 -16.86 -14.55
N SER A 10 -7.52 -17.15 -15.29
CA SER A 10 -8.07 -16.25 -16.31
C SER A 10 -8.57 -14.93 -15.71
N VAL A 11 -9.24 -14.98 -14.55
CA VAL A 11 -9.66 -13.78 -13.82
C VAL A 11 -8.46 -12.94 -13.38
N ALA A 12 -7.39 -13.56 -12.88
CA ALA A 12 -6.17 -12.84 -12.49
C ALA A 12 -5.50 -12.13 -13.68
N TRP A 13 -5.41 -12.81 -14.83
CA TRP A 13 -4.88 -12.19 -16.05
C TRP A 13 -5.77 -11.09 -16.60
N LEU A 14 -7.09 -11.26 -16.52
CA LEU A 14 -8.04 -10.22 -16.89
C LEU A 14 -7.86 -8.98 -16.00
N TRP A 15 -7.76 -9.17 -14.68
CA TRP A 15 -7.55 -8.08 -13.74
C TRP A 15 -6.21 -7.35 -13.97
N PHE A 16 -5.16 -8.10 -14.28
CA PHE A 16 -3.87 -7.56 -14.69
C PHE A 16 -3.97 -6.76 -16.00
N GLY A 17 -4.70 -7.27 -17.00
CA GLY A 17 -4.93 -6.54 -18.25
C GLY A 17 -5.70 -5.23 -18.03
N ILE A 18 -6.74 -5.27 -17.19
CA ILE A 18 -7.52 -4.07 -16.81
C ILE A 18 -6.64 -3.05 -16.11
N SER A 19 -5.82 -3.47 -15.14
CA SER A 19 -4.96 -2.55 -14.37
C SER A 19 -3.97 -1.83 -15.29
N ILE A 20 -3.33 -2.54 -16.23
CA ILE A 20 -2.44 -1.95 -17.23
C ILE A 20 -3.20 -0.99 -18.17
N ALA A 21 -4.40 -1.37 -18.63
CA ALA A 21 -5.20 -0.51 -19.50
C ALA A 21 -5.59 0.81 -18.81
N VAL A 22 -6.03 0.76 -17.56
CA VAL A 22 -6.39 1.96 -16.78
C VAL A 22 -5.16 2.83 -16.53
N LEU A 23 -4.01 2.24 -16.18
CA LEU A 23 -2.74 2.98 -16.05
C LEU A 23 -2.32 3.64 -17.37
N ALA A 24 -2.49 2.97 -18.51
CA ALA A 24 -2.20 3.54 -19.83
C ALA A 24 -3.11 4.74 -20.16
N VAL A 25 -4.40 4.67 -19.80
CA VAL A 25 -5.31 5.81 -19.93
C VAL A 25 -4.88 6.96 -19.02
N GLY A 26 -4.56 6.68 -17.75
CA GLY A 26 -4.03 7.68 -16.82
C GLY A 26 -2.74 8.34 -17.32
N PHE A 27 -1.82 7.55 -17.87
CA PHE A 27 -0.59 8.04 -18.48
C PHE A 27 -0.88 8.96 -19.67
N ARG A 28 -1.78 8.55 -20.57
CA ARG A 28 -2.18 9.37 -21.72
C ARG A 28 -2.74 10.72 -21.27
N GLN A 29 -3.62 10.71 -20.27
CA GLN A 29 -4.24 11.92 -19.75
C GLN A 29 -3.19 12.88 -19.13
N ALA A 30 -2.32 12.36 -18.26
CA ALA A 30 -1.34 13.17 -17.54
C ALA A 30 -0.19 13.70 -18.42
N ILE A 31 0.21 12.98 -19.47
CA ILE A 31 1.35 13.36 -20.32
C ILE A 31 0.94 14.08 -21.59
N PHE A 32 -0.22 13.80 -22.19
CA PHE A 32 -0.55 14.37 -23.50
C PHE A 32 -1.73 15.32 -23.49
N LEU A 33 -2.68 15.15 -22.57
CA LEU A 33 -3.96 15.87 -22.63
C LEU A 33 -4.05 17.02 -21.63
N VAL A 34 -3.37 16.89 -20.49
CA VAL A 34 -3.43 17.94 -19.48
C VAL A 34 -2.65 19.20 -19.91
N PRO A 35 -3.20 20.41 -19.66
CA PRO A 35 -2.50 21.65 -19.94
C PRO A 35 -1.15 21.71 -19.22
N THR A 36 -0.21 22.44 -19.82
CA THR A 36 1.09 22.69 -19.18
C THR A 36 0.89 23.65 -18.01
N ASP A 37 1.49 23.36 -16.86
CA ASP A 37 1.37 24.22 -15.67
C ASP A 37 2.06 25.57 -15.93
N ALA A 38 1.39 26.66 -15.57
CA ALA A 38 1.89 28.01 -15.84
C ALA A 38 3.17 28.35 -15.05
N ALA A 39 3.34 27.78 -13.86
CA ALA A 39 4.48 28.06 -12.99
C ALA A 39 5.61 27.02 -13.14
N GLN A 40 5.26 25.74 -13.32
CA GLN A 40 6.18 24.60 -13.30
C GLN A 40 6.41 23.98 -14.68
N GLY A 41 5.72 24.45 -15.72
CA GLY A 41 5.83 23.88 -17.05
C GLY A 41 5.44 22.39 -17.05
N ASN A 42 6.23 21.58 -17.78
CA ASN A 42 6.01 20.14 -17.86
C ASN A 42 6.32 19.39 -16.54
N VAL A 43 7.10 19.99 -15.62
CA VAL A 43 7.41 19.37 -14.32
C VAL A 43 6.13 19.15 -13.52
N GLY A 44 5.16 20.07 -13.62
CA GLY A 44 3.88 19.98 -12.91
C GLY A 44 3.09 18.69 -13.17
N ARG A 45 3.35 17.98 -14.28
CA ARG A 45 2.68 16.71 -14.61
C ARG A 45 2.99 15.59 -13.62
N ILE A 46 4.08 15.67 -12.85
CA ILE A 46 4.37 14.72 -11.78
C ILE A 46 3.28 14.66 -10.71
N PHE A 47 2.51 15.76 -10.53
CA PHE A 47 1.37 15.85 -9.63
C PHE A 47 0.39 14.69 -9.81
N TYR A 48 0.05 14.33 -11.05
CA TYR A 48 -0.94 13.30 -11.37
C TYR A 48 -0.50 11.89 -11.02
N TYR A 49 0.78 11.68 -10.71
CA TYR A 49 1.31 10.41 -10.24
C TYR A 49 1.61 10.46 -8.75
N HIS A 50 2.30 11.51 -8.31
CA HIS A 50 2.73 11.69 -6.93
C HIS A 50 1.53 11.75 -5.97
N VAL A 51 0.52 12.58 -6.26
CA VAL A 51 -0.59 12.78 -5.32
C VAL A 51 -1.46 11.53 -5.18
N PRO A 52 -1.87 10.83 -6.26
CA PRO A 52 -2.58 9.56 -6.10
C PRO A 52 -1.79 8.50 -5.34
N ILE A 53 -0.49 8.37 -5.60
CA ILE A 53 0.36 7.43 -4.87
C ILE A 53 0.48 7.82 -3.39
N ALA A 54 0.64 9.12 -3.09
CA ALA A 54 0.68 9.63 -1.72
C ALA A 54 -0.63 9.33 -0.96
N MET A 55 -1.79 9.46 -1.61
CA MET A 55 -3.07 9.07 -1.01
C MET A 55 -3.13 7.56 -0.75
N LEU A 56 -2.75 6.76 -1.74
CA LEU A 56 -2.80 5.31 -1.62
C LEU A 56 -1.79 4.76 -0.61
N SER A 57 -0.62 5.40 -0.44
CA SER A 57 0.34 5.08 0.61
C SER A 57 -0.19 5.34 2.02
N LEU A 58 -1.31 6.07 2.17
CA LEU A 58 -2.02 6.25 3.44
C LEU A 58 -3.24 5.34 3.57
N ILE A 59 -3.83 4.89 2.44
CA ILE A 59 -4.99 3.98 2.44
C ILE A 59 -4.58 2.53 2.72
N PHE A 60 -3.56 1.99 2.04
CA PHE A 60 -3.12 0.61 2.26
C PHE A 60 -2.67 0.31 3.70
N PRO A 61 -2.00 1.22 4.43
CA PRO A 61 -1.77 1.07 5.86
C PRO A 61 -3.03 0.86 6.68
N TYR A 62 -4.14 1.53 6.35
CA TYR A 62 -5.40 1.33 7.07
C TYR A 62 -6.05 -0.01 6.77
N ILE A 63 -5.91 -0.52 5.53
CA ILE A 63 -6.36 -1.89 5.22
C ILE A 63 -5.53 -2.89 6.03
N ASN A 64 -4.22 -2.69 6.11
CA ASN A 64 -3.31 -3.48 6.94
C ASN A 64 -3.68 -3.43 8.43
N PHE A 65 -4.00 -2.24 8.95
CA PHE A 65 -4.47 -2.02 10.32
C PHE A 65 -5.75 -2.81 10.62
N VAL A 66 -6.78 -2.66 9.79
CA VAL A 66 -8.06 -3.36 9.98
C VAL A 66 -7.87 -4.87 9.91
N ALA A 67 -7.06 -5.36 8.95
CA ALA A 67 -6.71 -6.77 8.85
C ALA A 67 -5.95 -7.27 10.11
N SER A 68 -5.05 -6.45 10.65
CA SER A 68 -4.32 -6.77 11.89
C SER A 68 -5.22 -6.80 13.12
N LEU A 69 -6.20 -5.90 13.23
CA LEU A 69 -7.23 -5.96 14.28
C LEU A 69 -8.05 -7.23 14.20
N PHE A 70 -8.48 -7.61 13.00
CA PHE A 70 -9.21 -8.85 12.75
C PHE A 70 -8.39 -10.09 13.10
N TYR A 71 -7.10 -10.11 12.75
CA TYR A 71 -6.19 -11.16 13.19
C TYR A 71 -6.16 -11.26 14.72
N LEU A 72 -5.94 -10.15 15.43
CA LEU A 72 -5.85 -10.12 16.90
C LEU A 72 -7.16 -10.55 17.58
N TYR A 73 -8.30 -10.21 16.98
CA TYR A 73 -9.62 -10.61 17.46
C TYR A 73 -9.88 -12.12 17.28
N TRP A 74 -9.53 -12.68 16.12
CA TRP A 74 -9.82 -14.08 15.79
C TRP A 74 -8.75 -15.08 16.22
N ARG A 75 -7.51 -14.67 16.55
CA ARG A 75 -6.38 -15.58 16.78
C ARG A 75 -6.62 -16.73 17.77
N HIS A 76 -7.50 -16.53 18.76
CA HIS A 76 -7.84 -17.54 19.78
C HIS A 76 -9.21 -18.20 19.56
N ARG A 77 -10.05 -17.65 18.67
CA ARG A 77 -11.45 -18.08 18.46
C ARG A 77 -11.61 -18.85 17.15
N GLU A 78 -11.02 -18.30 16.08
CA GLU A 78 -11.17 -18.79 14.71
C GLU A 78 -9.81 -18.73 13.98
N PRO A 79 -8.87 -19.67 14.26
CA PRO A 79 -7.49 -19.59 13.76
C PRO A 79 -7.38 -19.52 12.24
N LEU A 80 -8.27 -20.20 11.50
CA LEU A 80 -8.29 -20.16 10.03
C LEU A 80 -8.65 -18.77 9.48
N LYS A 81 -9.62 -18.08 10.10
CA LYS A 81 -9.97 -16.69 9.75
C LYS A 81 -8.85 -15.73 10.14
N ALA A 82 -8.22 -15.96 11.29
CA ALA A 82 -7.07 -15.18 11.72
C ALA A 82 -5.93 -15.26 10.68
N LEU A 83 -5.58 -16.46 10.20
CA LEU A 83 -4.55 -16.62 9.17
C LEU A 83 -4.90 -15.91 7.86
N ALA A 84 -6.19 -15.87 7.47
CA ALA A 84 -6.62 -15.10 6.31
C ALA A 84 -6.45 -13.59 6.53
N ALA A 85 -6.84 -13.08 7.70
CA ALA A 85 -6.62 -11.68 8.07
C ALA A 85 -5.12 -11.32 8.10
N ASP A 86 -4.27 -12.22 8.62
CA ASP A 86 -2.82 -12.09 8.62
C ASP A 86 -2.23 -12.02 7.21
N ALA A 87 -2.68 -12.88 6.30
CA ALA A 87 -2.24 -12.87 4.90
C ALA A 87 -2.61 -11.55 4.20
N LEU A 88 -3.79 -11.00 4.49
CA LEU A 88 -4.22 -9.70 3.98
C LEU A 88 -3.37 -8.56 4.57
N ALA A 89 -3.08 -8.61 5.87
CA ALA A 89 -2.18 -7.67 6.53
C ALA A 89 -0.79 -7.70 5.85
N LEU A 90 -0.15 -8.86 5.72
CA LEU A 90 1.16 -8.96 5.07
C LEU A 90 1.14 -8.39 3.64
N SER A 91 0.15 -8.77 2.84
CA SER A 91 0.06 -8.35 1.44
C SER A 91 -0.12 -6.84 1.29
N THR A 92 -0.91 -6.22 2.17
CA THR A 92 -1.13 -4.78 2.17
C THR A 92 0.08 -4.01 2.73
N ALA A 93 0.81 -4.57 3.69
CA ALA A 93 2.07 -3.98 4.19
C ALA A 93 3.13 -3.90 3.08
N GLU A 94 3.23 -4.91 2.23
CA GLU A 94 4.16 -4.89 1.09
C GLU A 94 3.81 -3.78 0.09
N VAL A 95 2.53 -3.62 -0.25
CA VAL A 95 2.09 -2.54 -1.13
C VAL A 95 2.32 -1.17 -0.49
N THR A 96 2.08 -1.03 0.82
CA THR A 96 2.42 0.17 1.57
C THR A 96 3.90 0.54 1.40
N VAL A 97 4.84 -0.40 1.60
CA VAL A 97 6.28 -0.10 1.44
C VAL A 97 6.58 0.35 0.01
N VAL A 98 6.03 -0.32 -1.00
CA VAL A 98 6.26 0.06 -2.42
C VAL A 98 5.72 1.46 -2.69
N TYR A 99 4.48 1.75 -2.30
CA TYR A 99 3.83 3.02 -2.61
C TYR A 99 4.44 4.17 -1.82
N SER A 100 4.76 3.96 -0.55
CA SER A 100 5.50 4.94 0.25
C SER A 100 6.89 5.21 -0.31
N SER A 101 7.58 4.20 -0.84
CA SER A 101 8.88 4.39 -1.52
C SER A 101 8.72 5.27 -2.77
N ILE A 102 7.72 4.98 -3.61
CA ILE A 102 7.46 5.78 -4.81
C ILE A 102 7.05 7.20 -4.42
N CYS A 103 6.22 7.38 -3.39
CA CYS A 103 5.84 8.70 -2.87
C CYS A 103 7.06 9.51 -2.44
N LEU A 104 7.95 8.93 -1.63
CA LEU A 104 9.18 9.59 -1.18
C LEU A 104 10.09 9.95 -2.36
N LEU A 105 10.34 9.01 -3.29
CA LEU A 105 11.18 9.22 -4.46
C LEU A 105 10.63 10.32 -5.38
N THR A 106 9.35 10.23 -5.73
CA THR A 106 8.70 11.22 -6.60
C THR A 106 8.60 12.58 -5.92
N GLY A 107 8.39 12.61 -4.60
CA GLY A 107 8.40 13.84 -3.81
C GLY A 107 9.75 14.53 -3.82
N MET A 108 10.85 13.78 -3.60
CA MET A 108 12.21 14.32 -3.67
C MET A 108 12.57 14.84 -5.07
N LEU A 109 12.21 14.09 -6.12
CA LEU A 109 12.42 14.52 -7.51
C LEU A 109 11.65 15.79 -7.84
N TRP A 110 10.39 15.86 -7.41
CA TRP A 110 9.55 17.04 -7.61
C TRP A 110 10.08 18.25 -6.85
N GLY A 111 10.42 18.09 -5.57
CA GLY A 111 10.98 19.16 -4.75
C GLY A 111 12.28 19.72 -5.34
N ARG A 112 13.16 18.84 -5.85
CA ARG A 112 14.38 19.26 -6.54
C ARG A 112 14.08 20.06 -7.80
N ALA A 113 13.13 19.62 -8.61
CA ALA A 113 12.80 20.28 -9.87
C ALA A 113 12.09 21.63 -9.67
N THR A 114 11.22 21.76 -8.66
CA THR A 114 10.40 22.95 -8.43
C THR A 114 11.08 23.98 -7.52
N TRP A 115 11.78 23.54 -6.48
CA TRP A 115 12.37 24.43 -5.45
C TRP A 115 13.88 24.29 -5.31
N GLY A 116 14.52 23.40 -6.08
CA GLY A 116 15.96 23.17 -5.98
C GLY A 116 16.41 22.36 -4.76
N ILE A 117 15.48 21.88 -3.93
CA ILE A 117 15.75 21.22 -2.64
C ILE A 117 15.31 19.75 -2.70
N TRP A 118 16.21 18.84 -2.34
CA TRP A 118 15.91 17.40 -2.35
C TRP A 118 15.09 16.94 -1.15
N TRP A 119 15.39 17.45 0.04
CA TRP A 119 14.78 17.01 1.28
C TRP A 119 14.77 18.12 2.32
N THR A 120 13.66 18.23 3.02
CA THR A 120 13.52 19.04 4.23
C THR A 120 13.05 18.14 5.36
N TRP A 121 13.56 18.37 6.56
CA TRP A 121 13.13 17.64 7.76
C TRP A 121 11.85 18.23 8.36
N ASP A 122 10.91 18.64 7.51
CA ASP A 122 9.63 19.17 7.98
C ASP A 122 8.72 18.03 8.45
N PRO A 123 7.64 18.35 9.20
CA PRO A 123 6.77 17.33 9.78
C PRO A 123 6.14 16.39 8.75
N ARG A 124 5.86 16.83 7.51
CA ARG A 124 5.24 15.99 6.49
C ARG A 124 6.22 14.95 5.97
N LEU A 125 7.40 15.42 5.55
CA LEU A 125 8.42 14.55 4.98
C LEU A 125 8.93 13.56 6.03
N THR A 126 9.11 14.05 7.25
CA THR A 126 9.58 13.23 8.38
C THR A 126 8.56 12.18 8.79
N SER A 127 7.27 12.53 8.92
CA SER A 127 6.22 11.54 9.23
C SER A 127 6.04 10.53 8.10
N MET A 128 6.08 10.96 6.84
CA MET A 128 6.00 10.01 5.71
C MET A 128 7.18 9.03 5.68
N LEU A 129 8.40 9.50 6.01
CA LEU A 129 9.58 8.64 6.17
C LEU A 129 9.42 7.68 7.37
N LEU A 130 8.88 8.16 8.48
CA LEU A 130 8.60 7.35 9.66
C LEU A 130 7.60 6.22 9.33
N LEU A 131 6.49 6.52 8.66
CA LEU A 131 5.53 5.54 8.18
C LEU A 131 6.21 4.47 7.31
N TRP A 132 7.07 4.89 6.38
CA TRP A 132 7.84 3.97 5.55
C TRP A 132 8.74 3.05 6.38
N LEU A 133 9.49 3.61 7.34
CA LEU A 133 10.37 2.84 8.24
C LEU A 133 9.60 1.86 9.12
N LEU A 134 8.42 2.24 9.61
CA LEU A 134 7.54 1.38 10.42
C LEU A 134 7.08 0.16 9.61
N TYR A 135 6.71 0.34 8.35
CA TYR A 135 6.29 -0.75 7.47
C TYR A 135 7.46 -1.60 6.95
N VAL A 136 8.64 -1.02 6.74
CA VAL A 136 9.86 -1.79 6.50
C VAL A 136 10.17 -2.67 7.71
N SER A 137 10.07 -2.11 8.92
CA SER A 137 10.27 -2.84 10.18
C SER A 137 9.25 -3.97 10.35
N TYR A 138 7.98 -3.74 9.98
CA TYR A 138 6.94 -4.77 9.93
C TYR A 138 7.37 -5.95 9.05
N LEU A 139 7.82 -5.69 7.82
CA LEU A 139 8.24 -6.75 6.89
C LEU A 139 9.52 -7.46 7.36
N MET A 140 10.47 -6.72 7.94
CA MET A 140 11.67 -7.30 8.54
C MET A 140 11.32 -8.23 9.69
N LEU A 141 10.43 -7.82 10.61
CA LEU A 141 9.94 -8.65 11.70
C LEU A 141 9.32 -9.95 11.18
N ARG A 142 8.49 -9.86 10.12
CA ARG A 142 7.85 -11.01 9.46
C ARG A 142 8.84 -11.96 8.78
N ARG A 143 10.02 -11.47 8.39
CA ARG A 143 11.04 -12.26 7.69
C ARG A 143 12.05 -12.90 8.64
N PHE A 144 12.47 -12.18 9.68
CA PHE A 144 13.56 -12.61 10.55
C PHE A 144 13.12 -13.33 11.83
N SER A 145 11.86 -13.20 12.23
CA SER A 145 11.31 -13.97 13.35
C SER A 145 10.52 -15.17 12.83
N SER A 146 10.87 -16.36 13.31
CA SER A 146 10.16 -17.63 13.05
C SER A 146 9.35 -18.12 14.25
N THR A 147 9.26 -17.31 15.31
CA THR A 147 8.52 -17.68 16.52
C THR A 147 7.00 -17.61 16.30
N GLY A 148 6.24 -18.41 17.05
CA GLY A 148 4.77 -18.35 17.00
C GLY A 148 4.18 -16.98 17.37
N GLN A 149 4.95 -16.10 18.02
CA GLN A 149 4.52 -14.75 18.39
C GLN A 149 4.65 -13.72 17.24
N THR A 150 5.39 -14.04 16.17
CA THR A 150 5.73 -13.10 15.08
C THR A 150 4.50 -12.41 14.50
N HIS A 151 3.44 -13.17 14.22
CA HIS A 151 2.19 -12.64 13.67
C HIS A 151 1.50 -11.66 14.62
N THR A 152 1.51 -11.95 15.93
CA THR A 152 0.96 -11.05 16.95
C THR A 152 1.79 -9.78 17.06
N LEU A 153 3.11 -9.88 17.11
CA LEU A 153 3.99 -8.71 17.18
C LEU A 153 3.83 -7.82 15.94
N ALA A 154 3.75 -8.42 14.74
CA ALA A 154 3.52 -7.69 13.51
C ALA A 154 2.15 -6.99 13.51
N ALA A 155 1.09 -7.67 13.93
CA ALA A 155 -0.25 -7.08 14.03
C ALA A 155 -0.29 -5.90 15.02
N VAL A 156 0.39 -6.00 16.16
CA VAL A 156 0.50 -4.90 17.13
C VAL A 156 1.31 -3.73 16.55
N LEU A 157 2.42 -4.01 15.86
CA LEU A 157 3.22 -2.98 15.19
C LEU A 157 2.40 -2.24 14.11
N SER A 158 1.56 -2.94 13.36
CA SER A 158 0.62 -2.34 12.41
C SER A 158 -0.35 -1.37 13.09
N VAL A 159 -0.94 -1.79 14.22
CA VAL A 159 -1.83 -0.93 15.02
C VAL A 159 -1.14 0.34 15.48
N PHE A 160 0.11 0.22 15.94
CA PHE A 160 0.92 1.38 16.29
C PHE A 160 1.23 2.26 15.07
N ALA A 161 1.64 1.67 13.95
CA ALA A 161 1.96 2.41 12.73
C ALA A 161 0.76 3.15 12.12
N ALA A 162 -0.45 2.63 12.31
CA ALA A 162 -1.68 3.27 11.86
C ALA A 162 -1.93 4.63 12.52
N VAL A 163 -1.35 4.89 13.69
CA VAL A 163 -1.42 6.19 14.39
C VAL A 163 -0.62 7.26 13.66
N ASP A 164 0.40 6.90 12.88
CA ASP A 164 1.19 7.86 12.10
C ASP A 164 0.47 8.33 10.84
N VAL A 165 -0.40 7.50 10.25
CA VAL A 165 -1.20 7.85 9.07
C VAL A 165 -1.99 9.17 9.21
N PRO A 166 -2.76 9.43 10.28
CA PRO A 166 -3.42 10.70 10.46
C PRO A 166 -2.44 11.85 10.72
N ILE A 167 -1.25 11.60 11.28
CA ILE A 167 -0.20 12.61 11.44
C ILE A 167 0.31 13.04 10.06
N VAL A 168 0.63 12.08 9.17
CA VAL A 168 1.03 12.36 7.78
C VAL A 168 -0.06 13.14 7.06
N TYR A 169 -1.31 12.67 7.14
CA TYR A 169 -2.44 13.31 6.46
C TYR A 169 -2.70 14.72 7.00
N MET A 170 -2.66 14.94 8.31
CA MET A 170 -2.93 16.24 8.92
C MET A 170 -1.73 17.19 8.84
N SER A 171 -0.52 16.69 8.56
CA SER A 171 0.70 17.52 8.47
C SER A 171 0.56 18.69 7.48
N ILE A 172 -0.18 18.51 6.38
CA ILE A 172 -0.49 19.57 5.39
C ILE A 172 -1.42 20.66 5.93
N ARG A 173 -2.18 20.37 6.98
CA ARG A 173 -3.12 21.30 7.62
C ARG A 173 -2.51 21.95 8.86
N TRP A 174 -1.74 21.19 9.64
CA TRP A 174 -1.16 21.66 10.89
C TRP A 174 0.06 22.56 10.69
N TRP A 175 0.90 22.28 9.69
CA TRP A 175 2.12 23.06 9.45
C TRP A 175 2.16 23.65 8.04
N ARG A 176 2.37 24.97 7.97
CA ARG A 176 2.78 25.62 6.72
C ARG A 176 4.21 25.23 6.42
N THR A 177 4.39 24.53 5.30
CA THR A 177 5.69 24.10 4.77
C THR A 177 5.83 24.64 3.35
N GLN A 178 6.92 24.29 2.66
CA GLN A 178 7.07 24.62 1.24
C GLN A 178 6.05 23.90 0.34
N HIS A 179 5.43 22.83 0.85
CA HIS A 179 4.41 22.13 0.10
C HIS A 179 3.13 22.98 -0.01
N PRO A 180 2.45 22.95 -1.18
CA PRO A 180 1.17 23.60 -1.35
C PRO A 180 0.12 23.14 -0.32
N ALA A 181 -0.85 24.02 -0.07
CA ALA A 181 -2.05 23.69 0.69
C ALA A 181 -2.84 22.54 0.02
N PRO A 182 -3.72 21.83 0.75
CA PRO A 182 -4.46 20.71 0.19
C PRO A 182 -5.28 21.14 -1.03
N VAL A 183 -5.07 20.45 -2.15
CA VAL A 183 -5.84 20.65 -3.39
C VAL A 183 -7.26 20.09 -3.23
N PHE A 184 -7.41 19.01 -2.46
CA PHE A 184 -8.70 18.39 -2.15
C PHE A 184 -9.03 18.56 -0.67
N GLY A 185 -10.28 18.93 -0.37
CA GLY A 185 -10.75 19.11 1.01
C GLY A 185 -9.98 20.18 1.79
N GLY A 186 -9.54 21.24 1.09
CA GLY A 186 -8.94 22.43 1.69
C GLY A 186 -10.00 23.53 1.92
N GLY A 187 -9.53 24.78 2.02
CA GLY A 187 -10.39 25.97 2.21
C GLY A 187 -11.05 26.48 0.91
N PRO A 188 -11.65 27.68 0.94
CA PRO A 188 -12.32 28.28 -0.22
C PRO A 188 -11.45 28.39 -1.48
N ASP A 189 -10.13 28.56 -1.30
CA ASP A 189 -9.16 28.68 -2.39
C ASP A 189 -8.54 27.32 -2.81
N SER A 190 -9.07 26.20 -2.30
CA SER A 190 -8.65 24.87 -2.71
C SER A 190 -9.44 24.36 -3.89
N GLY A 191 -8.77 23.67 -4.79
CA GLY A 191 -9.40 23.04 -5.93
C GLY A 191 -8.41 22.79 -7.04
N ILE A 192 -8.86 22.02 -8.02
CA ILE A 192 -8.15 21.77 -9.26
C ILE A 192 -9.10 22.11 -10.41
N ASP A 193 -8.57 22.67 -11.49
CA ASP A 193 -9.35 22.99 -12.67
C ASP A 193 -10.08 21.72 -13.18
N PRO A 194 -11.37 21.78 -13.53
CA PRO A 194 -12.12 20.63 -14.02
C PRO A 194 -11.46 19.91 -15.22
N SER A 195 -10.73 20.62 -16.07
CA SER A 195 -10.00 20.04 -17.21
C SER A 195 -8.86 19.11 -16.79
N MET A 196 -8.33 19.26 -15.57
CA MET A 196 -7.25 18.45 -15.01
C MET A 196 -7.76 17.21 -14.25
N LEU A 197 -9.05 17.19 -13.88
CA LEU A 197 -9.66 16.09 -13.12
C LEU A 197 -9.55 14.72 -13.80
N PRO A 198 -9.73 14.57 -15.13
CA PRO A 198 -9.57 13.28 -15.78
C PRO A 198 -8.18 12.69 -15.57
N ALA A 199 -7.12 13.50 -15.69
CA ALA A 199 -5.75 13.04 -15.46
C ALA A 199 -5.54 12.56 -14.03
N PHE A 200 -6.10 13.28 -13.05
CA PHE A 200 -6.02 12.88 -11.65
C PHE A 200 -6.76 11.57 -11.37
N TYR A 201 -8.05 11.49 -11.72
CA TYR A 201 -8.88 10.34 -11.36
C TYR A 201 -8.51 9.07 -12.13
N TRP A 202 -8.08 9.16 -13.39
CA TRP A 202 -7.60 7.98 -14.12
C TRP A 202 -6.31 7.43 -13.53
N ASN A 203 -5.38 8.28 -13.07
CA ASN A 203 -4.20 7.82 -12.35
C ASN A 203 -4.56 7.25 -10.98
N LEU A 204 -5.45 7.90 -10.22
CA LEU A 204 -5.93 7.37 -8.94
C LEU A 204 -6.58 6.00 -9.10
N ALA A 205 -7.47 5.85 -10.08
CA ALA A 205 -8.08 4.57 -10.41
C ALA A 205 -7.03 3.53 -10.83
N GLY A 206 -6.10 3.91 -11.72
CA GLY A 206 -5.05 3.02 -12.22
C GLY A 206 -4.16 2.49 -11.09
N TRP A 207 -3.63 3.38 -10.25
CA TRP A 207 -2.81 2.99 -9.10
C TRP A 207 -3.61 2.23 -8.03
N THR A 208 -4.91 2.50 -7.88
CA THR A 208 -5.78 1.73 -6.96
C THR A 208 -5.96 0.30 -7.46
N VAL A 209 -6.39 0.14 -8.73
CA VAL A 209 -6.63 -1.17 -9.35
C VAL A 209 -5.34 -1.99 -9.41
N TRP A 210 -4.21 -1.34 -9.73
CA TRP A 210 -2.89 -1.96 -9.70
C TRP A 210 -2.49 -2.42 -8.29
N GLY A 211 -2.69 -1.57 -7.28
CA GLY A 211 -2.39 -1.92 -5.89
C GLY A 211 -3.25 -3.10 -5.41
N ILE A 212 -4.55 -3.09 -5.72
CA ILE A 212 -5.44 -4.22 -5.46
C ILE A 212 -4.98 -5.48 -6.20
N CYS A 213 -4.55 -5.36 -7.46
CA CYS A 213 -4.02 -6.49 -8.23
C CYS A 213 -2.81 -7.14 -7.52
N ILE A 214 -1.88 -6.33 -7.01
CA ILE A 214 -0.72 -6.81 -6.26
C ILE A 214 -1.16 -7.47 -4.95
N VAL A 215 -2.05 -6.81 -4.19
CA VAL A 215 -2.58 -7.36 -2.92
C VAL A 215 -3.24 -8.73 -3.15
N LEU A 216 -4.08 -8.87 -4.17
CA LEU A 216 -4.75 -10.13 -4.48
C LEU A 216 -3.75 -11.24 -4.83
N PHE A 217 -2.74 -10.93 -5.64
CA PHE A 217 -1.70 -11.88 -6.00
C PHE A 217 -0.87 -12.32 -4.79
N ARG A 218 -0.42 -11.35 -3.96
CA ARG A 218 0.36 -11.61 -2.75
C ARG A 218 -0.45 -12.37 -1.70
N PHE A 219 -1.72 -12.02 -1.54
CA PHE A 219 -2.65 -12.71 -0.66
C PHE A 219 -2.82 -14.16 -1.06
N ALA A 220 -3.08 -14.43 -2.34
CA ALA A 220 -3.22 -15.80 -2.84
C ALA A 220 -1.93 -16.62 -2.65
N LEU A 221 -0.76 -16.00 -2.83
CA LEU A 221 0.53 -16.65 -2.62
C LEU A 221 0.77 -16.97 -1.13
N GLU A 222 0.50 -16.01 -0.24
CA GLU A 222 0.66 -16.21 1.20
C GLU A 222 -0.32 -17.26 1.75
N ARG A 223 -1.59 -17.23 1.30
CA ARG A 223 -2.57 -18.26 1.69
C ARG A 223 -2.14 -19.65 1.27
N ARG A 224 -1.58 -19.83 0.08
CA ARG A 224 -1.04 -21.13 -0.37
C ARG A 224 0.13 -21.58 0.49
N ARG A 225 1.02 -20.65 0.86
CA ARG A 225 2.14 -20.93 1.76
C ARG A 225 1.64 -21.39 3.13
N GLN A 226 0.71 -20.65 3.74
CA GLN A 226 0.12 -21.00 5.04
C GLN A 226 -0.58 -22.37 5.01
N LEU A 227 -1.32 -22.68 3.94
CA LEU A 227 -1.97 -24.00 3.78
C LEU A 227 -0.93 -25.13 3.67
N ALA A 228 0.14 -24.94 2.90
CA ALA A 228 1.21 -25.93 2.79
C ALA A 228 1.94 -26.16 4.13
N GLU A 229 2.17 -25.09 4.91
CA GLU A 229 2.73 -25.19 6.26
C GLU A 229 1.81 -25.97 7.21
N GLN A 230 0.48 -25.78 7.09
CA GLN A 230 -0.51 -26.54 7.88
C GLN A 230 -0.55 -28.02 7.50
N GLU A 231 -0.53 -28.35 6.21
CA GLU A 231 -0.50 -29.74 5.73
C GLU A 231 0.76 -30.45 6.21
N ALA A 232 1.93 -29.80 6.11
CA ALA A 232 3.19 -30.36 6.60
C ALA A 232 3.18 -30.58 8.12
N ALA A 233 2.60 -29.66 8.89
CA ALA A 233 2.47 -29.81 10.34
C ALA A 233 1.54 -30.99 10.70
N LEU A 234 0.44 -31.18 9.96
CA LEU A 234 -0.49 -32.29 10.17
C LEU A 234 0.18 -33.63 9.88
N GLN A 235 0.91 -33.75 8.76
CA GLN A 235 1.67 -34.96 8.41
C GLN A 235 2.73 -35.29 9.46
N ALA A 236 3.41 -34.29 10.02
CA ALA A 236 4.38 -34.50 11.08
C ALA A 236 3.74 -35.04 12.37
N ILE A 237 2.53 -34.58 12.71
CA ILE A 237 1.76 -35.08 13.85
C ILE A 237 1.32 -36.53 13.60
N GLU A 238 0.73 -36.82 12.44
CA GLU A 238 0.31 -38.18 12.06
C GLU A 238 1.49 -39.17 12.11
N ALA A 239 2.63 -38.81 11.51
CA ALA A 239 3.83 -39.65 11.54
C ALA A 239 4.34 -39.92 12.97
N SER A 240 4.20 -38.95 13.89
CA SER A 240 4.57 -39.15 15.30
C SER A 240 3.61 -40.06 16.08
N LEU A 241 2.37 -40.22 15.61
CA LEU A 241 1.39 -41.14 16.17
C LEU A 241 1.56 -42.58 15.67
N GLU A 242 2.15 -42.77 14.47
CA GLU A 242 2.37 -44.08 13.85
C GLU A 242 3.62 -44.83 14.34
N ILE A 243 4.51 -44.18 15.10
CA ILE A 243 5.70 -44.82 15.67
C ILE A 243 5.27 -45.69 16.88
N PRO A 244 5.42 -47.03 16.84
CA PRO A 244 5.17 -47.88 18.00
C PRO A 244 6.11 -47.47 19.13
N GLN A 245 5.56 -47.26 20.34
CA GLN A 245 6.31 -46.99 21.57
C GLN A 245 7.30 -48.12 21.89
#